data_AF-D9Q9N6-F1
#
_entry.id   AF-D9Q9N6-F1
#
_cell.length_a   1.000
_cell.length_b   1.000
_cell.length_c   1.000
_cell.angle_alpha   90.00
_cell.angle_beta   90.00
_cell.angle_gamma   90.00
#
_symmetry.space_group_name_H-M   'P 1'
#
loop_
_entity.id
_entity.type
_entity.pdbx_description
1 polymer ?
#
loop_
_entity_poly.entity_id
_entity_poly.type
_entity_poly.pdbx_seq_one_letter_code
_entity_poly.pdbx_strand_id
1 'polypeptide(L)'
;MSAEKLPSAEKRRLLRGPVLIRESKDAQPGTYDQRLLEFPADNGWLHDDPWRVLRIQSEFVTGFDALSQLPPAVTVFGSARIGTDHPYYEMGVRLGKELVDANYAVITGGGPGLMEAANKGACESAGLSVGLGIELPHEQGINKYVDLGLHFRYFFARKTMFLKYSQAFVCLPGGLGTLDELFEVLCMVQTGKVTNFPIVLLGEKFWGGMVEWLKERLVTEGMIAETDLDLFLVTDSVEEAVAHIVDTHTTLFEPTKGKTPDA
;
A
#
# COMPACT_ATOMS: atom_id res chain seq x y z
N MET A 1 -68.66 -14.62 13.90
CA MET A 1 -67.56 -13.77 13.37
C MET A 1 -67.14 -12.82 14.48
N SER A 2 -65.98 -13.03 15.11
CA SER A 2 -65.50 -12.09 16.14
C SER A 2 -64.99 -10.83 15.44
N ALA A 3 -65.58 -9.68 15.75
CA ALA A 3 -65.14 -8.40 15.22
C ALA A 3 -63.67 -8.14 15.62
N GLU A 4 -62.83 -7.90 14.63
CA GLU A 4 -61.42 -7.57 14.80
C GLU A 4 -61.31 -6.25 15.57
N LYS A 5 -60.83 -6.31 16.83
CA LYS A 5 -60.66 -5.12 17.67
C LYS A 5 -59.47 -4.32 17.16
N LEU A 6 -59.73 -3.43 16.20
CA LEU A 6 -58.76 -2.42 15.79
C LEU A 6 -58.42 -1.49 16.98
N PRO A 7 -57.15 -1.06 17.11
CA PRO A 7 -56.74 -0.17 18.20
C PRO A 7 -57.54 1.15 18.20
N SER A 8 -57.91 1.65 19.39
CA SER A 8 -58.72 2.88 19.55
C SER A 8 -58.05 4.10 18.91
N ALA A 9 -58.86 5.07 18.46
CA ALA A 9 -58.39 6.31 17.82
C ALA A 9 -57.41 7.14 18.68
N GLU A 10 -57.43 6.97 20.01
CA GLU A 10 -56.48 7.56 20.95
C GLU A 10 -55.08 6.93 20.92
N LYS A 11 -54.89 5.81 20.21
CA LYS A 11 -53.59 5.13 20.03
C LYS A 11 -53.02 5.42 18.65
N ARG A 12 -52.89 6.72 18.31
CA ARG A 12 -52.32 7.14 17.03
C ARG A 12 -50.92 6.54 16.87
N ARG A 13 -50.72 5.81 15.77
CA ARG A 13 -49.42 5.23 15.41
C ARG A 13 -48.82 6.08 14.31
N LEU A 14 -47.54 6.42 14.46
CA LEU A 14 -46.78 7.20 13.49
C LEU A 14 -45.68 6.30 12.92
N LEU A 15 -45.52 6.32 11.61
CA LEU A 15 -44.37 5.71 10.95
C LEU A 15 -43.18 6.67 11.07
N ARG A 16 -42.06 6.19 11.61
CA ARG A 16 -40.77 6.88 11.62
C ARG A 16 -39.74 5.99 10.94
N GLY A 17 -39.42 6.31 9.69
CA GLY A 17 -38.63 5.42 8.84
C GLY A 17 -39.30 4.03 8.75
N PRO A 18 -38.57 2.92 8.97
CA PRO A 18 -39.16 1.58 8.94
C PRO A 18 -39.92 1.19 10.21
N VAL A 19 -39.99 2.03 11.25
CA VAL A 19 -40.55 1.67 12.56
C VAL A 19 -41.93 2.31 12.78
N LEU A 20 -42.91 1.49 13.19
CA LEU A 20 -44.24 1.94 13.60
C LEU A 20 -44.25 2.20 15.12
N ILE A 21 -44.35 3.46 15.52
CA ILE A 21 -44.27 3.88 16.93
C ILE A 21 -45.64 4.42 17.38
N ARG A 22 -46.03 4.17 18.63
CA ARG A 22 -47.21 4.79 19.25
C ARG A 22 -46.83 6.18 19.72
N GLU A 23 -47.66 7.18 19.39
CA GLU A 23 -47.42 8.60 19.68
C GLU A 23 -46.93 8.79 21.14
N SER A 24 -45.69 9.25 21.31
CA SER A 24 -45.05 9.54 22.59
C SER A 24 -44.82 11.04 22.72
N LYS A 25 -44.74 11.55 23.97
CA LYS A 25 -44.48 12.97 24.24
C LYS A 25 -43.11 13.46 23.73
N ASP A 26 -42.19 12.54 23.42
CA ASP A 26 -40.89 12.81 22.79
C ASP A 26 -41.02 12.89 21.25
N ALA A 27 -42.05 13.63 20.79
CA ALA A 27 -42.28 13.88 19.39
C ALA A 27 -41.18 14.79 18.84
N GLN A 28 -40.12 14.17 18.32
CA GLN A 28 -39.01 14.86 17.64
C GLN A 28 -39.56 15.63 16.42
N PRO A 29 -39.41 16.97 16.36
CA PRO A 29 -39.89 17.77 15.22
C PRO A 29 -39.00 17.57 13.98
N GLY A 30 -39.60 17.61 12.79
CA GLY A 30 -38.92 17.52 11.49
C GLY A 30 -38.70 16.08 10.99
N THR A 31 -38.35 15.96 9.70
CA THR A 31 -37.94 14.67 9.11
C THR A 31 -36.46 14.39 9.38
N TYR A 32 -36.01 13.15 9.16
CA TYR A 32 -34.59 12.83 9.23
C TYR A 32 -33.78 13.58 8.16
N ASP A 33 -34.30 13.67 6.94
CA ASP A 33 -33.67 14.42 5.84
C ASP A 33 -33.59 15.91 6.13
N GLN A 34 -34.65 16.50 6.69
CA GLN A 34 -34.65 17.92 7.04
C GLN A 34 -33.48 18.25 7.97
N ARG A 35 -33.23 17.42 8.99
CA ARG A 35 -32.14 17.63 9.96
C ARG A 35 -30.76 17.34 9.37
N LEU A 36 -30.65 16.36 8.47
CA LEU A 36 -29.40 16.09 7.76
C LEU A 36 -29.01 17.26 6.83
N LEU A 37 -30.02 17.89 6.22
CA LEU A 37 -29.85 18.97 5.25
C LEU A 37 -29.94 20.38 5.86
N GLU A 38 -30.24 20.49 7.16
CA GLU A 38 -30.35 21.77 7.87
C GLU A 38 -28.97 22.38 8.10
N PHE A 39 -28.86 23.69 7.88
CA PHE A 39 -27.62 24.44 8.07
C PHE A 39 -27.86 25.60 9.03
N PRO A 40 -26.93 25.91 9.97
CA PRO A 40 -25.59 25.33 10.13
C PRO A 40 -25.56 24.07 11.00
N ALA A 41 -24.74 23.10 10.61
CA ALA A 41 -24.43 21.92 11.42
C ALA A 41 -23.19 22.18 12.29
N ASP A 42 -23.17 21.62 13.50
CA ASP A 42 -21.94 21.50 14.28
C ASP A 42 -20.99 20.50 13.58
N ASN A 43 -19.75 20.93 13.35
CA ASN A 43 -18.73 20.18 12.60
C ASN A 43 -17.61 19.64 13.49
N GLY A 44 -17.68 19.78 14.82
CA GLY A 44 -16.64 19.32 15.74
C GLY A 44 -16.28 17.84 15.58
N TRP A 45 -17.29 17.01 15.32
CA TRP A 45 -17.15 15.55 15.11
C TRP A 45 -16.24 15.17 13.93
N LEU A 46 -15.98 16.07 12.96
CA LEU A 46 -15.07 15.81 11.84
C LEU A 46 -13.61 15.60 12.28
N HIS A 47 -13.27 16.02 13.49
CA HIS A 47 -11.93 15.93 14.06
C HIS A 47 -11.79 14.84 15.12
N ASP A 48 -12.90 14.22 15.54
CA ASP A 48 -12.94 13.19 16.56
C ASP A 48 -12.60 11.80 16.00
N ASP A 49 -12.10 10.92 16.87
CA ASP A 49 -11.66 9.58 16.50
C ASP A 49 -12.75 8.70 15.85
N PRO A 50 -14.04 8.75 16.23
CA PRO A 50 -15.08 7.98 15.54
C PRO A 50 -15.16 8.29 14.05
N TRP A 51 -15.02 9.57 13.68
CA TRP A 51 -15.02 9.97 12.27
C TRP A 51 -13.72 9.61 11.56
N ARG A 52 -12.58 9.65 12.27
CA ARG A 52 -11.29 9.18 11.73
C ARG A 52 -11.34 7.69 11.38
N VAL A 53 -11.97 6.85 12.21
CA VAL A 53 -12.14 5.42 11.90
C VAL A 53 -12.89 5.23 10.58
N LEU A 54 -13.96 5.99 10.34
CA LEU A 54 -14.72 5.92 9.08
C LEU A 54 -13.90 6.40 7.88
N ARG A 55 -13.09 7.47 8.05
CA ARG A 55 -12.16 7.93 7.00
C ARG A 55 -11.09 6.90 6.68
N ILE A 56 -10.50 6.28 7.71
CA ILE A 56 -9.50 5.22 7.56
C ILE A 56 -10.11 4.02 6.81
N GLN A 57 -11.31 3.60 7.20
CA GLN A 57 -12.03 2.53 6.51
C GLN A 57 -12.26 2.87 5.03
N SER A 58 -12.65 4.12 4.74
CA SER A 58 -12.84 4.60 3.37
C SER A 58 -11.56 4.51 2.53
N GLU A 59 -10.38 4.82 3.08
CA GLU A 59 -9.11 4.69 2.36
C GLU A 59 -8.76 3.24 2.05
N PHE A 60 -9.02 2.31 2.98
CA PHE A 60 -8.85 0.88 2.70
C PHE A 60 -9.80 0.39 1.61
N VAL A 61 -11.09 0.76 1.66
CA VAL A 61 -12.07 0.39 0.63
C VAL A 61 -11.63 0.92 -0.73
N THR A 62 -11.27 2.21 -0.80
CA THR A 62 -10.86 2.86 -2.06
C THR A 62 -9.59 2.22 -2.62
N GLY A 63 -8.58 2.01 -1.77
CA GLY A 63 -7.32 1.38 -2.18
C GLY A 63 -7.53 -0.06 -2.64
N PHE A 64 -8.36 -0.83 -1.94
CA PHE A 64 -8.62 -2.21 -2.31
C PHE A 64 -9.39 -2.37 -3.62
N ASP A 65 -10.37 -1.50 -3.84
CA ASP A 65 -11.18 -1.51 -5.06
C ASP A 65 -10.34 -1.12 -6.28
N ALA A 66 -9.62 0.00 -6.19
CA ALA A 66 -8.80 0.53 -7.28
C ALA A 66 -7.64 -0.39 -7.69
N LEU A 67 -7.05 -1.12 -6.74
CA LEU A 67 -5.90 -2.01 -6.98
C LEU A 67 -6.31 -3.47 -7.20
N SER A 68 -7.61 -3.79 -7.18
CA SER A 68 -8.13 -5.18 -7.20
C SER A 68 -7.77 -5.98 -8.44
N GLN A 69 -7.55 -5.31 -9.58
CA GLN A 69 -7.24 -5.93 -10.88
C GLN A 69 -5.77 -5.73 -11.28
N LEU A 70 -4.89 -5.39 -10.32
CA LEU A 70 -3.47 -5.25 -10.64
C LEU A 70 -2.88 -6.59 -11.11
N PRO A 71 -2.10 -6.59 -12.20
CA PRO A 71 -1.26 -7.73 -12.55
C PRO A 71 -0.14 -7.91 -11.51
N PRO A 72 0.71 -8.95 -11.62
CA PRO A 72 1.91 -9.03 -10.81
C PRO A 72 2.68 -7.72 -10.84
N ALA A 73 3.16 -7.26 -9.69
CA ALA A 73 3.74 -5.94 -9.53
C ALA A 73 4.93 -5.94 -8.57
N VAL A 74 5.84 -5.03 -8.84
CA VAL A 74 7.02 -4.76 -7.98
C VAL A 74 6.91 -3.34 -7.46
N THR A 75 7.10 -3.17 -6.15
CA THR A 75 7.16 -1.83 -5.57
C THR A 75 8.60 -1.33 -5.59
N VAL A 76 8.81 -0.13 -6.12
CA VAL A 76 10.10 0.53 -6.16
C VAL A 76 10.12 1.73 -5.22
N PHE A 77 11.07 1.73 -4.30
CA PHE A 77 11.35 2.85 -3.40
C PHE A 77 12.68 3.51 -3.73
N GLY A 78 12.81 4.78 -3.38
CA GLY A 78 14.05 5.53 -3.53
C GLY A 78 13.89 6.98 -3.11
N SER A 79 14.98 7.73 -3.17
CA SER A 79 14.98 9.14 -2.76
C SER A 79 14.10 10.03 -3.64
N ALA A 80 13.23 10.82 -3.00
CA ALA A 80 12.49 11.91 -3.64
C ALA A 80 13.37 13.10 -4.10
N ARG A 81 14.62 13.16 -3.62
CA ARG A 81 15.49 14.35 -3.76
C ARG A 81 16.48 14.27 -4.92
N ILE A 82 16.63 13.08 -5.51
CA ILE A 82 17.60 12.87 -6.59
C ILE A 82 17.05 13.45 -7.88
N GLY A 83 17.79 14.36 -8.51
CA GLY A 83 17.41 14.96 -9.79
C GLY A 83 17.64 14.04 -10.99
N THR A 84 17.12 14.43 -12.15
CA THR A 84 17.17 13.67 -13.41
C THR A 84 18.58 13.43 -13.93
N ASP A 85 19.52 14.31 -13.58
CA ASP A 85 20.91 14.25 -14.07
C ASP A 85 21.80 13.28 -13.25
N HIS A 86 21.25 12.70 -12.18
CA HIS A 86 22.01 11.79 -11.31
C HIS A 86 22.02 10.37 -11.87
N PRO A 87 23.14 9.61 -11.77
CA PRO A 87 23.21 8.23 -12.27
C PRO A 87 22.13 7.29 -11.71
N TYR A 88 21.73 7.48 -10.45
CA TYR A 88 20.64 6.71 -9.84
C TYR A 88 19.27 6.97 -10.48
N TYR A 89 19.04 8.16 -11.06
CA TYR A 89 17.80 8.41 -11.78
C TYR A 89 17.75 7.55 -13.05
N GLU A 90 18.83 7.53 -13.84
CA GLU A 90 18.92 6.66 -15.02
C GLU A 90 18.79 5.17 -14.66
N MET A 91 19.40 4.76 -13.54
CA MET A 91 19.23 3.40 -13.00
C MET A 91 17.77 3.09 -12.67
N GLY A 92 17.04 4.04 -12.09
CA GLY A 92 15.60 3.89 -11.83
C GLY A 92 14.76 3.78 -13.10
N VAL A 93 15.08 4.57 -14.14
CA VAL A 93 14.42 4.48 -15.45
C VAL A 93 14.67 3.10 -16.09
N ARG A 94 15.92 2.63 -16.09
CA ARG A 94 16.27 1.29 -16.58
C ARG A 94 15.54 0.20 -15.81
N LEU A 95 15.50 0.29 -14.48
CA LEU A 95 14.75 -0.66 -13.65
C LEU A 95 13.27 -0.70 -14.00
N GLY A 96 12.62 0.46 -14.13
CA GLY A 96 11.21 0.52 -14.48
C GLY A 96 10.91 -0.17 -15.82
N LYS A 97 11.80 0.01 -16.80
CA LYS A 97 11.71 -0.67 -18.10
C LYS A 97 11.89 -2.19 -17.97
N GLU A 98 12.97 -2.65 -17.34
CA GLU A 98 13.29 -4.09 -17.24
C GLU A 98 12.21 -4.85 -16.44
N LEU A 99 11.60 -4.23 -15.44
CA LEU A 99 10.46 -4.80 -14.72
C LEU A 99 9.24 -5.00 -15.64
N VAL A 100 8.94 -4.03 -16.51
CA VAL A 100 7.86 -4.14 -17.49
C VAL A 100 8.16 -5.21 -18.54
N ASP A 101 9.40 -5.26 -19.04
CA ASP A 101 9.85 -6.29 -19.98
C ASP A 101 9.74 -7.70 -19.35
N ALA A 102 9.86 -7.80 -18.02
CA ALA A 102 9.61 -9.01 -17.23
C ALA A 102 8.12 -9.24 -16.84
N ASN A 103 7.18 -8.49 -17.41
CA ASN A 103 5.73 -8.55 -17.18
C ASN A 103 5.26 -8.16 -15.77
N TYR A 104 5.97 -7.24 -15.11
CA TYR A 104 5.51 -6.63 -13.86
C TYR A 104 4.95 -5.23 -14.08
N ALA A 105 3.87 -4.91 -13.38
CA ALA A 105 3.52 -3.51 -13.10
C ALA A 105 4.53 -2.90 -12.11
N VAL A 106 4.71 -1.60 -12.18
CA VAL A 106 5.62 -0.86 -11.29
C VAL A 106 4.81 0.03 -10.36
N ILE A 107 4.92 -0.22 -9.06
CA ILE A 107 4.28 0.57 -8.01
C ILE A 107 5.33 1.45 -7.35
N THR A 108 5.03 2.73 -7.18
CA THR A 108 5.91 3.65 -6.43
C THR A 108 5.09 4.50 -5.47
N GLY A 109 5.78 5.38 -4.73
CA GLY A 109 5.13 6.43 -3.96
C GLY A 109 4.54 7.59 -4.76
N GLY A 110 4.65 7.58 -6.08
CA GLY A 110 4.14 8.62 -6.97
C GLY A 110 4.84 9.98 -6.86
N GLY A 111 5.83 10.14 -5.99
CA GLY A 111 6.57 11.39 -5.81
C GLY A 111 7.65 11.64 -6.88
N PRO A 112 8.44 12.71 -6.72
CA PRO A 112 9.57 13.04 -7.60
C PRO A 112 10.77 12.11 -7.40
N GLY A 113 11.85 12.40 -8.11
CA GLY A 113 13.14 11.73 -7.95
C GLY A 113 13.13 10.28 -8.39
N LEU A 114 13.62 9.36 -7.56
CA LEU A 114 13.77 7.96 -7.95
C LEU A 114 12.43 7.21 -8.08
N MET A 115 11.38 7.71 -7.44
CA MET A 115 10.01 7.22 -7.67
C MET A 115 9.55 7.58 -9.09
N GLU A 116 9.73 8.84 -9.49
CA GLU A 116 9.44 9.30 -10.85
C GLU A 116 10.29 8.53 -11.88
N ALA A 117 11.57 8.27 -11.61
CA ALA A 117 12.44 7.51 -12.51
C ALA A 117 11.87 6.12 -12.84
N ALA A 118 11.45 5.38 -11.81
CA ALA A 118 10.86 4.05 -12.00
C ALA A 118 9.50 4.12 -12.73
N ASN A 119 8.64 5.09 -12.38
CA ASN A 119 7.38 5.30 -13.11
C ASN A 119 7.61 5.66 -14.58
N LYS A 120 8.61 6.51 -14.86
CA LYS A 120 9.01 6.90 -16.21
C LYS A 120 9.42 5.69 -17.04
N GLY A 121 10.32 4.86 -16.51
CA GLY A 121 10.77 3.64 -17.19
C GLY A 121 9.63 2.70 -17.54
N ALA A 122 8.69 2.52 -16.60
CA ALA A 122 7.52 1.67 -16.81
C ALA A 122 6.55 2.24 -17.88
N CYS A 123 6.23 3.53 -17.76
CA CYS A 123 5.33 4.25 -18.66
C CYS A 123 5.87 4.29 -20.10
N GLU A 124 7.16 4.60 -20.28
CA GLU A 124 7.81 4.64 -21.60
C GLU A 124 7.90 3.25 -22.25
N SER A 125 7.80 2.18 -21.47
CA SER A 125 7.80 0.78 -21.93
C SER A 125 6.39 0.21 -22.10
N ALA A 126 5.35 1.06 -22.06
CA ALA A 126 3.94 0.70 -22.18
C ALA A 126 3.44 -0.32 -21.12
N GLY A 127 4.11 -0.39 -19.97
CA GLY A 127 3.66 -1.14 -18.81
C GLY A 127 2.79 -0.30 -17.87
N LEU A 128 2.16 -0.95 -16.91
CA LEU A 128 1.30 -0.27 -15.94
C LEU A 128 2.14 0.42 -14.86
N SER A 129 2.09 1.75 -14.82
CA SER A 129 2.76 2.58 -13.82
C SER A 129 1.78 3.08 -12.75
N VAL A 130 2.02 2.70 -11.50
CA VAL A 130 1.16 3.02 -10.35
C VAL A 130 1.87 3.97 -9.39
N GLY A 131 1.15 4.97 -8.90
CA GLY A 131 1.64 5.94 -7.91
C GLY A 131 0.72 6.01 -6.70
N LEU A 132 1.22 5.55 -5.55
CA LEU A 132 0.51 5.63 -4.27
C LEU A 132 1.08 6.82 -3.48
N GLY A 133 0.53 8.01 -3.70
CA GLY A 133 0.91 9.25 -3.04
C GLY A 133 0.46 9.33 -1.57
N ILE A 134 1.05 10.27 -0.83
CA ILE A 134 0.66 10.59 0.54
C ILE A 134 0.55 12.11 0.71
N GLU A 135 -0.44 12.56 1.46
CA GLU A 135 -0.61 13.97 1.83
C GLU A 135 0.57 14.45 2.68
N LEU A 136 1.36 15.37 2.11
CA LEU A 136 2.46 16.03 2.80
C LEU A 136 2.32 17.56 2.72
N PRO A 137 2.90 18.31 3.69
CA PRO A 137 2.84 19.77 3.69
C PRO A 137 3.55 20.44 2.51
N HIS A 138 4.57 19.80 1.93
CA HIS A 138 5.45 20.42 0.93
C HIS A 138 5.64 19.60 -0.33
N GLU A 139 5.46 18.28 -0.26
CA GLU A 139 5.64 17.37 -1.38
C GLU A 139 4.26 17.03 -1.93
N GLN A 140 3.78 17.86 -2.86
CA GLN A 140 2.42 17.80 -3.38
C GLN A 140 2.41 17.30 -4.82
N GLY A 141 1.52 16.33 -5.07
CA GLY A 141 1.22 15.83 -6.42
C GLY A 141 1.76 14.44 -6.70
N ILE A 142 1.19 13.83 -7.73
CA ILE A 142 1.65 12.59 -8.32
C ILE A 142 2.43 12.96 -9.58
N ASN A 143 3.57 12.29 -9.82
CA ASN A 143 4.40 12.56 -10.99
C ASN A 143 3.66 12.22 -12.30
N LYS A 144 4.12 12.83 -13.40
CA LYS A 144 3.41 12.79 -14.69
C LYS A 144 3.44 11.44 -15.41
N TYR A 145 4.22 10.47 -14.93
CA TYR A 145 4.37 9.14 -15.55
C TYR A 145 3.53 8.07 -14.84
N VAL A 146 2.64 8.47 -13.93
CA VAL A 146 1.71 7.57 -13.25
C VAL A 146 0.43 7.45 -14.06
N ASP A 147 0.04 6.22 -14.38
CA ASP A 147 -1.20 5.89 -15.09
C ASP A 147 -2.35 5.65 -14.09
N LEU A 148 -2.05 4.99 -12.97
CA LEU A 148 -3.00 4.73 -11.87
C LEU A 148 -2.51 5.39 -10.58
N GLY A 149 -3.15 6.49 -10.20
CA GLY A 149 -2.80 7.28 -9.03
C GLY A 149 -3.81 7.16 -7.89
N LEU A 150 -3.32 6.92 -6.67
CA LEU A 150 -4.08 7.06 -5.43
C LEU A 150 -3.35 8.04 -4.51
N HIS A 151 -4.09 8.83 -3.75
CA HIS A 151 -3.52 9.79 -2.82
C HIS A 151 -4.09 9.57 -1.42
N PHE A 152 -3.26 9.04 -0.53
CA PHE A 152 -3.64 8.67 0.83
C PHE A 152 -3.41 9.84 1.81
N ARG A 153 -4.18 9.86 2.90
CA ARG A 153 -3.90 10.71 4.06
C ARG A 153 -3.22 9.93 5.17
N TYR A 154 -3.51 8.64 5.31
CA TYR A 154 -2.97 7.80 6.37
C TYR A 154 -1.81 6.92 5.89
N PHE A 155 -0.63 7.11 6.47
CA PHE A 155 0.59 6.36 6.12
C PHE A 155 0.41 4.84 6.16
N PHE A 156 -0.23 4.32 7.21
CA PHE A 156 -0.39 2.88 7.38
C PHE A 156 -1.34 2.24 6.37
N ALA A 157 -2.35 2.99 5.88
CA ALA A 157 -3.24 2.51 4.83
C ALA A 157 -2.45 2.37 3.52
N ARG A 158 -1.64 3.37 3.19
CA ARG A 158 -0.72 3.35 2.05
C ARG A 158 0.29 2.19 2.13
N LYS A 159 0.97 2.02 3.27
CA LYS A 159 1.93 0.91 3.51
C LYS A 159 1.31 -0.46 3.26
N THR A 160 0.07 -0.64 3.72
CA THR A 160 -0.68 -1.89 3.47
C THR A 160 -0.86 -2.16 1.97
N MET A 161 -1.07 -1.13 1.15
CA MET A 161 -1.24 -1.30 -0.30
C MET A 161 0.06 -1.74 -0.98
N PHE A 162 1.22 -1.23 -0.55
CA PHE A 162 2.52 -1.69 -1.07
C PHE A 162 2.72 -3.19 -0.82
N LEU A 163 2.52 -3.63 0.41
CA LEU A 163 2.70 -5.05 0.78
C LEU A 163 1.66 -5.97 0.13
N LYS A 164 0.39 -5.53 0.06
CA LYS A 164 -0.69 -6.39 -0.44
C LYS A 164 -0.67 -6.57 -1.96
N TYR A 165 -0.29 -5.54 -2.71
CA TYR A 165 -0.44 -5.52 -4.17
C TYR A 165 0.88 -5.64 -4.93
N SER A 166 2.01 -5.84 -4.24
CA SER A 166 3.27 -6.22 -4.89
C SER A 166 3.75 -7.59 -4.40
N GLN A 167 4.69 -8.17 -5.14
CA GLN A 167 5.31 -9.46 -4.79
C GLN A 167 6.80 -9.32 -4.56
N ALA A 168 7.38 -8.15 -4.83
CA ALA A 168 8.79 -7.86 -4.58
C ALA A 168 8.99 -6.37 -4.29
N PHE A 169 10.04 -6.05 -3.54
CA PHE A 169 10.49 -4.68 -3.32
C PHE A 169 11.87 -4.47 -3.95
N VAL A 170 12.05 -3.32 -4.61
CA VAL A 170 13.36 -2.82 -5.02
C VAL A 170 13.61 -1.46 -4.39
N CYS A 171 14.69 -1.34 -3.64
CA CYS A 171 15.11 -0.11 -2.99
C CYS A 171 16.32 0.47 -3.72
N LEU A 172 16.07 1.53 -4.50
CA LEU A 172 17.11 2.43 -4.98
C LEU A 172 17.63 3.30 -3.81
N PRO A 173 18.80 3.95 -3.95
CA PRO A 173 19.38 4.78 -2.89
C PRO A 173 18.41 5.84 -2.36
N GLY A 174 18.22 5.85 -1.05
CA GLY A 174 17.06 6.46 -0.42
C GLY A 174 17.32 7.11 0.94
N GLY A 175 16.32 7.85 1.42
CA GLY A 175 16.35 8.48 2.75
C GLY A 175 15.58 7.67 3.78
N LEU A 176 15.11 8.36 4.84
CA LEU A 176 14.35 7.74 5.93
C LEU A 176 13.08 7.04 5.47
N GLY A 177 12.35 7.60 4.50
CA GLY A 177 11.16 6.94 3.95
C GLY A 177 11.47 5.62 3.26
N THR A 178 12.60 5.53 2.55
CA THR A 178 13.05 4.27 1.94
C THR A 178 13.49 3.25 2.98
N LEU A 179 14.18 3.70 4.03
CA LEU A 179 14.59 2.84 5.14
C LEU A 179 13.40 2.31 5.95
N ASP A 180 12.39 3.15 6.18
CA ASP A 180 11.14 2.78 6.85
C ASP A 180 10.48 1.59 6.13
N GLU A 181 10.30 1.70 4.81
CA GLU A 181 9.68 0.63 4.01
C GLU A 181 10.57 -0.61 3.90
N LEU A 182 11.89 -0.43 3.80
CA LEU A 182 12.84 -1.54 3.77
C LEU A 182 12.78 -2.37 5.05
N PHE A 183 12.89 -1.75 6.22
CA PHE A 183 12.90 -2.49 7.48
C PHE A 183 11.51 -3.04 7.83
N GLU A 184 10.43 -2.39 7.39
CA GLU A 184 9.09 -2.95 7.51
C GLU A 184 8.99 -4.27 6.73
N VAL A 185 9.39 -4.30 5.45
CA VAL A 185 9.29 -5.53 4.65
C VAL A 185 10.23 -6.63 5.16
N LEU A 186 11.45 -6.29 5.61
CA LEU A 186 12.37 -7.26 6.20
C LEU A 186 11.74 -7.92 7.44
N CYS A 187 11.10 -7.14 8.31
CA CYS A 187 10.40 -7.69 9.46
C CYS A 187 9.21 -8.57 9.05
N MET A 188 8.45 -8.19 8.02
CA MET A 188 7.33 -8.98 7.52
C MET A 188 7.76 -10.33 6.93
N VAL A 189 8.89 -10.36 6.21
CA VAL A 189 9.44 -11.60 5.66
C VAL A 189 10.07 -12.47 6.76
N GLN A 190 10.89 -11.88 7.64
CA GLN A 190 11.51 -12.57 8.77
C GLN A 190 10.47 -13.25 9.67
N THR A 191 9.32 -12.61 9.90
CA THR A 191 8.24 -13.14 10.73
C THR A 191 7.25 -14.04 9.96
N GLY A 192 7.49 -14.31 8.67
CA GLY A 192 6.64 -15.14 7.82
C GLY A 192 5.24 -14.58 7.57
N LYS A 193 5.02 -13.28 7.82
CA LYS A 193 3.76 -12.59 7.51
C LYS A 193 3.58 -12.40 6.01
N VAL A 194 4.70 -12.26 5.32
CA VAL A 194 4.80 -12.30 3.87
C VAL A 194 5.81 -13.38 3.54
N THR A 195 5.50 -14.21 2.54
CA THR A 195 6.40 -15.29 2.08
C THR A 195 6.67 -15.08 0.61
N ASN A 196 7.83 -15.53 0.13
CA ASN A 196 8.21 -15.45 -1.28
C ASN A 196 8.24 -14.02 -1.82
N PHE A 197 8.91 -13.13 -1.08
CA PHE A 197 8.93 -11.71 -1.38
C PHE A 197 10.38 -11.25 -1.54
N PRO A 198 10.97 -11.35 -2.75
CA PRO A 198 12.34 -10.93 -2.96
C PRO A 198 12.49 -9.43 -2.70
N ILE A 199 13.57 -9.08 -1.99
CA ILE A 199 13.93 -7.71 -1.66
C ILE A 199 15.28 -7.43 -2.33
N VAL A 200 15.36 -6.36 -3.12
CA VAL A 200 16.61 -5.98 -3.79
C VAL A 200 17.00 -4.57 -3.40
N LEU A 201 18.28 -4.38 -3.07
CA LEU A 201 18.91 -3.10 -2.78
C LEU A 201 19.84 -2.75 -3.95
N LEU A 202 19.47 -1.74 -4.74
CA LEU A 202 20.31 -1.27 -5.85
C LEU A 202 21.29 -0.20 -5.37
N GLY A 203 22.57 -0.35 -5.71
CA GLY A 203 23.64 0.57 -5.32
C GLY A 203 24.50 0.02 -4.18
N GLU A 204 25.39 -0.92 -4.48
CA GLU A 204 26.23 -1.62 -3.49
C GLU A 204 27.02 -0.65 -2.60
N LYS A 205 27.64 0.36 -3.21
CA LYS A 205 28.41 1.36 -2.47
C LYS A 205 27.55 2.16 -1.49
N PHE A 206 26.30 2.43 -1.84
CA PHE A 206 25.39 3.19 -0.98
C PHE A 206 24.93 2.35 0.21
N TRP A 207 24.54 1.10 -0.04
CA TRP A 207 24.00 0.20 1.00
C TRP A 207 25.06 -0.49 1.85
N GLY A 208 26.31 -0.57 1.38
CA GLY A 208 27.38 -1.33 2.02
C GLY A 208 27.60 -0.98 3.50
N GLY A 209 27.58 0.30 3.86
CA GLY A 209 27.75 0.71 5.26
C GLY A 209 26.61 0.24 6.18
N MET A 210 25.37 0.21 5.68
CA MET A 210 24.23 -0.32 6.44
C MET A 210 24.35 -1.84 6.59
N VAL A 211 24.66 -2.55 5.52
CA VAL A 211 24.82 -4.01 5.54
C VAL A 211 25.94 -4.44 6.47
N GLU A 212 27.06 -3.71 6.48
CA GLU A 212 28.14 -3.97 7.42
C GLU A 212 27.71 -3.75 8.87
N TRP A 213 26.97 -2.67 9.15
CA TRP A 213 26.42 -2.45 10.48
C TRP A 213 25.44 -3.56 10.91
N LEU A 214 24.59 -4.07 10.02
CA LEU A 214 23.70 -5.21 10.30
C LEU A 214 24.51 -6.45 10.72
N LYS A 215 25.62 -6.73 10.04
CA LYS A 215 26.54 -7.84 10.35
C LYS A 215 27.28 -7.62 11.68
N GLU A 216 27.98 -6.49 11.81
CA GLU A 216 28.84 -6.21 12.95
C GLU A 216 28.08 -5.99 14.26
N ARG A 217 26.81 -5.56 14.18
CA ARG A 217 26.00 -5.25 15.37
C ARG A 217 24.85 -6.22 15.53
N LEU A 218 23.93 -6.26 14.59
CA LEU A 218 22.69 -7.02 14.80
C LEU A 218 22.94 -8.53 14.80
N VAL A 219 23.75 -9.06 13.88
CA VAL A 219 24.10 -10.48 13.86
C VAL A 219 25.02 -10.82 15.04
N THR A 220 26.10 -10.07 15.21
CA THR A 220 27.10 -10.35 16.26
C THR A 220 26.52 -10.28 17.68
N GLU A 221 25.56 -9.38 17.93
CA GLU A 221 24.89 -9.24 19.23
C GLU A 221 23.62 -10.10 19.36
N GLY A 222 23.29 -10.92 18.36
CA GLY A 222 22.16 -11.86 18.40
C GLY A 222 20.78 -11.21 18.30
N MET A 223 20.68 -10.02 17.68
CA MET A 223 19.42 -9.33 17.42
C MET A 223 18.70 -9.88 16.19
N ILE A 224 19.44 -10.41 15.21
CA ILE A 224 18.95 -11.13 14.03
C ILE A 224 19.84 -12.35 13.76
N ALA A 225 19.34 -13.32 12.99
CA ALA A 225 20.15 -14.46 12.55
C ALA A 225 21.05 -14.07 11.36
N GLU A 226 22.16 -14.78 11.17
CA GLU A 226 23.02 -14.57 9.98
C GLU A 226 22.25 -14.82 8.68
N THR A 227 21.37 -15.81 8.67
CA THR A 227 20.48 -16.14 7.55
C THR A 227 19.46 -15.03 7.24
N ASP A 228 19.20 -14.10 8.16
CA ASP A 228 18.31 -12.97 7.88
C ASP A 228 18.94 -11.98 6.88
N LEU A 229 20.26 -12.06 6.67
CA LEU A 229 20.96 -11.30 5.63
C LEU A 229 20.73 -11.87 4.24
N ASP A 230 20.28 -13.13 4.12
CA ASP A 230 19.91 -13.76 2.86
C ASP A 230 18.53 -13.30 2.36
N LEU A 231 17.80 -12.51 3.16
CA LEU A 231 16.47 -11.99 2.82
C LEU A 231 16.50 -10.93 1.71
N PHE A 232 17.66 -10.35 1.41
CA PHE A 232 17.79 -9.32 0.39
C PHE A 232 19.05 -9.49 -0.46
N LEU A 233 18.92 -9.16 -1.74
CA LEU A 233 20.05 -9.05 -2.67
C LEU A 233 20.56 -7.60 -2.69
N VAL A 234 21.88 -7.41 -2.70
CA VAL A 234 22.51 -6.10 -2.96
C VAL A 234 23.28 -6.20 -4.27
N THR A 235 23.01 -5.31 -5.21
CA THR A 235 23.67 -5.33 -6.53
C THR A 235 23.70 -3.93 -7.16
N ASP A 236 24.64 -3.71 -8.08
CA ASP A 236 24.66 -2.56 -8.99
C ASP A 236 24.00 -2.86 -10.35
N SER A 237 23.65 -4.12 -10.61
CA SER A 237 23.08 -4.61 -11.87
C SER A 237 21.55 -4.63 -11.83
N VAL A 238 20.92 -3.86 -12.71
CA VAL A 238 19.45 -3.87 -12.87
C VAL A 238 19.00 -5.22 -13.40
N GLU A 239 19.77 -5.81 -14.30
CA GLU A 239 19.49 -7.11 -14.91
C GLU A 239 19.52 -8.23 -13.87
N GLU A 240 20.49 -8.20 -12.95
CA GLU A 240 20.58 -9.16 -11.84
C GLU A 240 19.42 -8.98 -10.86
N ALA A 241 19.06 -7.73 -10.54
CA ALA A 241 17.92 -7.42 -9.68
C ALA A 241 16.62 -8.02 -10.22
N VAL A 242 16.33 -7.83 -11.51
CA VAL A 242 15.11 -8.35 -12.14
C VAL A 242 15.17 -9.87 -12.27
N ALA A 243 16.32 -10.45 -12.66
CA ALA A 243 16.50 -11.90 -12.73
C ALA A 243 16.24 -12.57 -11.37
N HIS A 244 16.79 -12.01 -10.29
CA HIS A 244 16.55 -12.52 -8.92
C HIS A 244 15.07 -12.53 -8.55
N ILE A 245 14.32 -11.48 -8.92
CA ILE A 245 12.87 -11.42 -8.69
C ILE A 245 12.15 -12.51 -9.50
N VAL A 246 12.46 -12.63 -10.78
CA VAL A 246 11.84 -13.61 -11.68
C VAL A 246 12.12 -15.04 -11.23
N ASP A 247 13.36 -15.37 -10.87
CA ASP A 247 13.76 -16.71 -10.44
C ASP A 247 13.09 -17.11 -9.12
N THR A 248 13.03 -16.17 -8.17
CA THR A 248 12.34 -16.36 -6.89
C THR A 248 10.84 -16.60 -7.08
N HIS A 249 10.21 -15.94 -8.06
CA HIS A 249 8.80 -16.20 -8.38
C HIS A 249 8.59 -17.47 -9.21
N THR A 250 9.53 -17.86 -10.07
CA THR A 250 9.40 -19.04 -10.97
C THR A 250 9.56 -20.36 -10.24
N THR A 251 10.49 -20.42 -9.27
CA THR A 251 10.70 -21.60 -8.41
C THR A 251 9.46 -22.02 -7.61
N LEU A 252 8.40 -21.22 -7.62
CA LEU A 252 7.12 -21.48 -6.97
C LEU A 252 6.05 -22.05 -7.92
N PHE A 253 6.18 -21.84 -9.23
CA PHE A 253 5.22 -22.32 -10.23
C PHE A 253 5.58 -23.69 -10.82
N GLU A 254 6.75 -24.25 -10.49
CA GLU A 254 6.98 -25.68 -10.66
C GLU A 254 6.20 -26.44 -9.57
N PRO A 255 5.23 -27.31 -9.92
CA PRO A 255 4.63 -28.18 -8.92
C PRO A 255 5.73 -29.07 -8.38
N THR A 256 6.03 -28.93 -7.10
CA THR A 256 6.87 -29.88 -6.36
C THR A 256 6.33 -31.28 -6.64
N LYS A 257 7.05 -32.05 -7.48
CA LYS A 257 6.83 -33.49 -7.59
C LYS A 257 7.00 -34.02 -6.17
N GLY A 258 5.87 -34.40 -5.57
CA GLY A 258 5.82 -34.86 -4.19
C GLY A 258 6.92 -35.88 -3.94
N LYS A 259 7.78 -35.59 -2.97
CA LYS A 259 8.52 -36.64 -2.29
C LYS A 259 7.48 -37.57 -1.70
N THR A 260 7.32 -38.76 -2.30
CA THR A 260 6.75 -39.90 -1.60
C THR A 260 7.50 -40.06 -0.28
N PRO A 261 6.83 -40.09 0.88
CA PRO A 261 7.49 -40.41 2.12
C PRO A 261 8.02 -41.84 2.02
N ASP A 262 9.33 -42.00 2.20
CA ASP A 262 9.91 -43.31 2.48
C ASP A 262 9.47 -43.76 3.88
N ALA A 263 8.95 -44.99 3.93
CA ALA A 263 8.58 -45.84 5.07
C ALA A 263 7.30 -45.49 5.86
#